data_AF-A0A3A4QNW3-F1
#
_entry.id   AF-A0A3A4QNW3-F1
#
_cell.length_a   1.000
_cell.length_b   1.000
_cell.length_c   1.000
_cell.angle_alpha   90.00
_cell.angle_beta   90.00
_cell.angle_gamma   90.00
#
_symmetry.space_group_name_H-M   'P 1'
#
loop_
_entity.id
_entity.type
_entity.pdbx_description
1 polymer ?
#
loop_
_entity_poly.entity_id
_entity_poly.type
_entity_poly.pdbx_seq_one_letter_code
_entity_poly.pdbx_strand_id
1 'polypeptide(L)'
;MSRVINPDSVGKERTRLTKSIVLCIRELAKQAEVTSETKDQAAFIALALQAIADGIDVSVVAWEKRDYWVKADKFRMEWMW
;
A
#
# COMPACT_ATOMS: atom_id res chain seq x y z
N MET A 1 -7.94 -6.60 31.66
CA MET A 1 -7.88 -5.99 30.31
C MET A 1 -7.91 -7.11 29.29
N SER A 2 -8.91 -7.13 28.40
CA SER A 2 -9.00 -8.17 27.36
C SER A 2 -7.94 -7.92 26.27
N ARG A 3 -7.58 -8.99 25.55
CA ARG A 3 -6.62 -8.91 24.44
C ARG A 3 -7.24 -8.17 23.26
N VAL A 4 -6.67 -7.03 22.89
CA VAL A 4 -6.99 -6.34 21.64
C VAL A 4 -6.38 -7.15 20.49
N ILE A 5 -7.22 -7.61 19.57
CA ILE A 5 -6.80 -8.27 18.33
C ILE A 5 -7.00 -7.27 17.21
N ASN A 6 -5.94 -6.92 16.49
CA ASN A 6 -6.05 -6.15 15.25
C ASN A 6 -6.22 -7.13 14.06
N PRO A 7 -7.41 -7.25 13.47
CA PRO A 7 -7.65 -8.14 12.32
C PRO A 7 -7.12 -7.59 10.99
N ASP A 8 -6.72 -6.31 10.97
CA ASP A 8 -6.20 -5.63 9.78
C ASP A 8 -4.70 -5.87 9.68
N SER A 9 -4.35 -6.89 8.90
CA SER A 9 -2.95 -7.15 8.55
C SER A 9 -2.49 -6.18 7.47
N VAL A 10 -1.19 -5.85 7.49
CA VAL A 10 -0.54 -5.02 6.47
C VAL A 10 -0.76 -5.54 5.04
N GLY A 11 -0.86 -6.86 4.86
CA GLY A 11 -1.19 -7.47 3.57
C GLY A 11 -2.60 -7.11 3.06
N LYS A 12 -3.61 -7.11 3.95
CA LYS A 12 -4.98 -6.69 3.62
C LYS A 12 -5.02 -5.21 3.26
N GLU A 13 -4.32 -4.38 4.03
CA GLU A 13 -4.23 -2.94 3.79
C GLU A 13 -3.66 -2.64 2.40
N ARG A 14 -2.53 -3.26 2.07
CA ARG A 14 -1.91 -3.13 0.76
C ARG A 14 -2.86 -3.53 -0.37
N THR A 15 -3.54 -4.67 -0.26
CA THR A 15 -4.53 -5.09 -1.28
C THR A 15 -5.67 -4.08 -1.43
N ARG A 16 -6.15 -3.49 -0.32
CA ARG A 16 -7.18 -2.45 -0.35
C ARG A 16 -6.68 -1.19 -1.05
N LEU A 17 -5.52 -0.67 -0.64
CA LEU A 17 -4.90 0.53 -1.22
C LEU A 17 -4.62 0.37 -2.71
N THR A 18 -4.09 -0.78 -3.15
CA THR A 18 -3.88 -1.04 -4.59
C THR A 18 -5.19 -0.94 -5.38
N LYS A 19 -6.29 -1.50 -4.87
CA LYS A 19 -7.60 -1.39 -5.52
C LYS A 19 -8.13 0.05 -5.53
N SER A 20 -7.98 0.77 -4.41
CA SER A 20 -8.38 2.17 -4.30
C SER A 20 -7.59 3.08 -5.26
N ILE A 21 -6.28 2.85 -5.42
CA ILE A 21 -5.44 3.55 -6.41
C ILE A 21 -5.98 3.32 -7.82
N VAL A 22 -6.28 2.08 -8.20
CA VAL A 22 -6.83 1.77 -9.53
C VAL A 22 -8.16 2.49 -9.78
N LEU A 23 -9.04 2.55 -8.77
CA LEU A 23 -10.29 3.31 -8.88
C LEU A 23 -10.03 4.81 -9.02
N CYS A 24 -9.12 5.36 -8.20
CA CYS A 24 -8.78 6.78 -8.25
C CYS A 24 -8.17 7.16 -9.61
N ILE A 25 -7.28 6.34 -10.17
CA ILE A 25 -6.70 6.54 -11.51
C ILE A 25 -7.80 6.53 -12.58
N ARG A 26 -8.79 5.65 -12.48
CA ARG A 26 -9.91 5.61 -13.44
C ARG A 26 -10.77 6.86 -13.37
N GLU A 27 -11.01 7.40 -12.18
CA GLU A 27 -11.74 8.67 -12.04
C GLU A 27 -10.90 9.85 -12.53
N LEU A 28 -9.62 9.90 -12.19
CA LEU A 28 -8.67 10.90 -12.67
C LEU A 28 -8.62 10.93 -14.21
N ALA A 29 -8.62 9.75 -14.86
CA ALA A 29 -8.59 9.63 -16.32
C ALA A 29 -9.84 10.17 -17.04
N LYS A 30 -10.95 10.40 -16.32
CA LYS A 30 -12.16 11.02 -16.87
C LYS A 30 -12.10 12.55 -16.83
N GLN A 31 -11.18 13.13 -16.06
CA GLN A 31 -11.06 14.58 -15.92
C GLN A 31 -10.37 15.16 -17.16
N ALA A 32 -11.01 16.15 -17.78
CA ALA A 32 -10.48 16.83 -18.97
C ALA A 32 -9.52 17.98 -18.62
N GLU A 33 -9.66 18.54 -17.42
CA GLU A 33 -8.89 19.69 -16.94
C GLU A 33 -8.28 19.40 -15.58
N VAL A 34 -7.19 20.10 -15.25
CA VAL A 34 -6.54 19.99 -13.94
C VAL A 34 -7.28 20.88 -12.95
N THR A 35 -8.15 20.27 -12.14
CA THR A 35 -8.92 20.95 -11.09
C THR A 35 -8.31 20.72 -9.71
N SER A 36 -8.91 21.29 -8.66
CA SER A 36 -8.54 20.95 -7.27
C SER A 36 -8.79 19.47 -6.97
N GLU A 37 -9.89 18.91 -7.47
CA GLU A 37 -10.21 17.49 -7.29
C GLU A 37 -9.16 16.60 -7.96
N THR A 38 -8.69 16.96 -9.16
CA THR A 38 -7.59 16.25 -9.83
C THR A 38 -6.33 16.23 -8.97
N LYS A 39 -6.02 17.34 -8.28
CA LYS A 39 -4.86 17.43 -7.38
C LYS A 39 -5.05 16.58 -6.12
N ASP A 40 -6.25 16.57 -5.55
CA ASP A 40 -6.57 15.74 -4.39
C ASP A 40 -6.51 14.25 -4.73
N GLN A 41 -6.99 13.85 -5.91
CA GLN A 41 -6.87 12.48 -6.42
C GLN A 41 -5.41 12.07 -6.61
N ALA A 42 -4.59 12.95 -7.19
CA ALA A 42 -3.15 12.71 -7.33
C ALA A 42 -2.44 12.61 -5.96
N ALA A 43 -2.78 13.48 -5.02
CA ALA A 43 -2.27 13.43 -3.65
C ALA A 43 -2.66 12.14 -2.94
N PHE A 44 -3.92 11.70 -3.09
CA PHE A 44 -4.38 10.41 -2.57
C PHE A 44 -3.56 9.25 -3.13
N ILE A 45 -3.31 9.23 -4.45
CA ILE A 45 -2.52 8.17 -5.09
C ILE A 45 -1.10 8.16 -4.51
N ALA A 46 -0.44 9.32 -4.39
CA ALA A 46 0.91 9.42 -3.84
C ALA A 46 0.98 8.92 -2.38
N LEU A 47 0.04 9.34 -1.54
CA LEU A 47 -0.02 8.91 -0.14
C LEU A 47 -0.33 7.42 0.00
N ALA A 48 -1.22 6.88 -0.85
CA ALA A 48 -1.54 5.46 -0.85
C ALA A 48 -0.34 4.60 -1.28
N LEU A 49 0.45 5.06 -2.27
CA LEU A 49 1.69 4.40 -2.68
C LEU A 49 2.73 4.43 -1.56
N GLN A 50 2.89 5.56 -0.88
CA GLN A 50 3.79 5.67 0.28
C GLN A 50 3.37 4.70 1.41
N ALA A 51 2.08 4.66 1.75
CA ALA A 51 1.57 3.74 2.77
C ALA A 51 1.77 2.26 2.39
N ILE A 52 1.69 1.93 1.10
CA ILE A 52 2.03 0.59 0.60
C ILE A 52 3.51 0.29 0.83
N ALA A 53 4.41 1.21 0.47
CA ALA A 53 5.86 1.06 0.62
C ALA A 53 6.25 0.85 2.10
N ASP A 54 5.72 1.68 3.00
CA ASP A 54 5.95 1.56 4.45
C ASP A 54 5.47 0.19 4.98
N GLY A 55 4.39 -0.35 4.41
CA GLY A 55 3.87 -1.67 4.74
C GLY A 55 4.73 -2.85 4.25
N ILE A 56 5.60 -2.65 3.27
CA ILE A 56 6.53 -3.70 2.80
C ILE A 56 7.54 -4.01 3.89
N ASP A 57 8.17 -3.00 4.48
CA ASP A 57 9.17 -3.18 5.54
C ASP A 57 8.59 -3.90 6.75
N VAL A 58 7.36 -3.55 7.16
CA VAL A 58 6.68 -4.24 8.26
C VAL A 58 6.45 -5.72 7.96
N SER A 59 6.04 -6.04 6.72
CA SER A 59 5.81 -7.42 6.28
C SER A 59 7.12 -8.21 6.28
N VAL A 60 8.21 -7.59 5.82
CA VAL A 60 9.51 -8.22 5.71
C VAL A 60 10.12 -8.48 7.09
N VAL A 61 10.14 -7.48 7.97
CA VAL A 61 10.66 -7.65 9.35
C VAL A 61 9.96 -8.80 10.09
N ALA A 62 8.66 -8.99 9.85
CA ALA A 62 7.91 -10.10 10.45
C ALA A 62 8.34 -11.48 9.93
N TRP A 63 8.83 -11.58 8.69
CA TRP A 63 9.35 -12.81 8.09
C TRP A 63 10.81 -13.06 8.44
N GLU A 64 11.63 -12.01 8.51
CA GLU A 64 13.02 -12.07 8.97
C GLU A 64 13.12 -12.59 10.41
N LYS A 65 12.23 -12.14 11.31
CA LYS A 65 12.08 -12.67 12.68
C LYS A 65 11.72 -14.15 12.76
N ARG A 66 11.33 -14.77 11.64
CA ARG A 66 10.97 -16.20 11.51
C ARG A 66 11.98 -16.96 10.62
N ASP A 67 13.15 -16.36 10.37
CA ASP A 67 14.20 -16.90 9.52
C ASP A 67 13.82 -17.12 8.03
N TYR A 68 12.80 -16.41 7.53
CA TYR A 68 12.35 -16.49 6.14
C TYR A 68 13.03 -15.47 5.22
N TRP A 69 14.35 -15.39 5.28
CA TRP A 69 15.17 -14.39 4.59
C TRP A 69 14.99 -14.37 3.06
N VAL A 70 15.01 -15.54 2.41
CA VAL A 70 14.81 -15.64 0.94
C VAL A 70 13.42 -15.15 0.52
N LYS A 71 12.40 -15.36 1.36
CA LYS A 71 11.04 -14.90 1.08
C LYS A 71 10.93 -13.37 1.25
N ALA A 72 11.54 -12.84 2.30
CA ALA A 72 11.66 -11.42 2.56
C ALA A 72 12.31 -10.69 1.37
N ASP A 73 13.45 -11.17 0.89
CA ASP A 73 14.17 -10.50 -0.19
C ASP A 73 13.45 -10.58 -1.53
N LYS A 74 12.88 -11.74 -1.88
CA LYS A 74 12.03 -11.86 -3.08
C LYS A 74 10.88 -10.86 -3.04
N PHE A 75 10.27 -10.69 -1.88
CA PHE A 75 9.17 -9.76 -1.71
C PHE A 75 9.62 -8.29 -1.77
N ARG A 76 10.78 -7.92 -1.22
CA ARG A 76 11.36 -6.58 -1.45
C ARG A 76 11.55 -6.31 -2.94
N MET A 77 12.11 -7.27 -3.67
CA MET A 77 12.37 -7.15 -5.11
C MET A 77 11.08 -6.93 -5.92
N GLU A 78 9.98 -7.57 -5.55
CA GLU A 78 8.66 -7.39 -6.19
C GLU A 78 8.09 -5.98 -6.01
N TRP A 79 8.50 -5.25 -4.97
CA TRP A 79 7.96 -3.93 -4.58
C TRP A 79 9.02 -2.83 -4.59
N MET A 80 10.10 -2.99 -5.35
CA MET A 80 11.24 -2.05 -5.38
C MET A 80 10.96 -0.79 -6.22
N TRP A 81 9.80 -0.70 -6.84
CA TRP A 81 9.40 0.45 -7.66
C TRP A 81 9.07 1.69 -6.83
#